data_AF-A0A0D2G2H3-F1
#
_entry.id   AF-A0A0D2G2H3-F1
#
_cell.length_a   1.000
_cell.length_b   1.000
_cell.length_c   1.000
_cell.angle_alpha   90.00
_cell.angle_beta   90.00
_cell.angle_gamma   90.00
#
_symmetry.space_group_name_H-M   'P 1'
#
loop_
_entity.id
_entity.type
_entity.pdbx_description
1 polymer ?
#
loop_
_entity_poly.entity_id
_entity_poly.type
_entity_poly.pdbx_seq_one_letter_code
_entity_poly.pdbx_strand_id
1 'polypeptide(L)'
;MIYAQNPFTAHPEDKIWDPHATFSIINPDRDAFTCVGYARTQGRRCRNPIDQHDRKFVYDLLDRISSLSPGSGEVAKLLPQIASLSLCRRWHKDQADSIVRNWATRISMLPQSPPREGKTKTKDRKSKIFEARPDPTTFYHSSFEGGNPKQHESGARNQKQQRGEQQRPDREKEEQQKREQEAKEQKRREEDAREKMREKARQQREERERETREQAMRERREWQQAWHSYVTKWTTFKQAKTKPSNPQQAQQLIPWPTKSGRFRDLTKSNVMTFYRNACPDAGTPAMSKAMRAESLKWHPDKMSILYPSCEPGAADKEVILMICRVVLGLKEQADAMRAR
;
A
#
# COMPACT_ATOMS: atom_id res chain seq x y z
N MET A 1 -6.09 -1.31 36.55
CA MET A 1 -6.75 -1.83 35.33
C MET A 1 -6.04 -1.27 34.11
N ILE A 2 -5.12 -2.02 33.52
CA ILE A 2 -4.30 -1.56 32.38
C ILE A 2 -4.64 -2.44 31.19
N TYR A 3 -5.51 -1.94 30.32
CA TYR A 3 -5.81 -2.57 29.03
C TYR A 3 -4.62 -2.35 28.10
N ALA A 4 -3.95 -3.43 27.70
CA ALA A 4 -2.93 -3.37 26.65
C ALA A 4 -3.57 -2.96 25.30
N GLN A 5 -3.05 -1.86 24.74
CA GLN A 5 -3.46 -1.18 23.51
C GLN A 5 -2.89 -1.90 22.26
N ASN A 6 -3.65 -1.88 21.18
CA ASN A 6 -3.24 -2.40 19.86
C ASN A 6 -2.37 -1.31 19.19
N PRO A 7 -1.10 -1.56 18.85
CA PRO A 7 -0.14 -0.48 18.59
C PRO A 7 -0.29 0.23 17.23
N PHE A 8 -1.38 0.03 16.48
CA PHE A 8 -1.55 0.62 15.15
C PHE A 8 -2.96 1.12 14.81
N THR A 9 -3.90 1.09 15.76
CA THR A 9 -5.07 1.96 15.67
C THR A 9 -4.67 3.24 16.36
N ALA A 10 -4.32 4.27 15.58
CA ALA A 10 -4.15 5.62 16.12
C ALA A 10 -5.38 5.91 16.98
N HIS A 11 -5.16 6.28 18.25
CA HIS A 11 -6.27 6.64 19.10
C HIS A 11 -6.94 7.87 18.46
N PRO A 12 -8.27 8.05 18.58
CA PRO A 12 -8.96 9.21 18.02
C PRO A 12 -8.33 10.56 18.41
N GLU A 13 -7.55 10.58 19.49
CA GLU A 13 -6.84 11.74 20.05
C GLU A 13 -5.53 12.11 19.34
N ASP A 14 -5.01 11.26 18.44
CA ASP A 14 -3.74 11.51 17.73
C ASP A 14 -3.95 12.20 16.36
N LYS A 15 -5.20 12.52 16.00
CA LYS A 15 -5.53 13.13 14.71
C LYS A 15 -5.29 14.64 14.78
N ILE A 16 -4.30 15.12 14.03
CA ILE A 16 -3.92 16.54 13.97
C ILE A 16 -4.92 17.33 13.11
N TRP A 17 -5.54 16.66 12.13
CA TRP A 17 -6.50 17.25 11.20
C TRP A 17 -7.42 16.17 10.63
N ASP A 18 -8.48 16.57 9.93
CA ASP A 18 -9.42 15.66 9.27
C ASP A 18 -9.24 15.66 7.73
N PRO A 19 -8.53 14.67 7.18
CA PRO A 19 -8.39 14.50 5.74
C PRO A 19 -9.71 14.21 5.01
N HIS A 20 -10.69 13.60 5.66
CA HIS A 20 -11.98 13.27 5.03
C HIS A 20 -12.75 14.53 4.67
N ALA A 21 -12.88 15.44 5.65
CA ALA A 21 -13.49 16.75 5.44
C ALA A 21 -12.66 17.61 4.48
N THR A 22 -11.34 17.69 4.69
CA THR A 22 -10.45 18.56 3.90
C THR A 22 -10.49 18.20 2.41
N PHE A 23 -10.49 16.91 2.07
CA PHE A 23 -10.51 16.44 0.68
C PHE A 23 -11.93 16.26 0.13
N SER A 24 -12.96 16.49 0.94
CA SER A 24 -14.36 16.24 0.61
C SER A 24 -14.57 14.83 0.06
N ILE A 25 -14.04 13.81 0.75
CA ILE A 25 -14.08 12.41 0.29
C ILE A 25 -15.52 11.91 0.18
N ILE A 26 -16.37 12.25 1.16
CA ILE A 26 -17.79 11.93 1.14
C ILE A 26 -18.52 12.87 0.18
N ASN A 27 -19.32 12.31 -0.71
CA ASN A 27 -20.15 13.08 -1.63
C ASN A 27 -21.45 13.48 -0.93
N PRO A 28 -21.75 14.78 -0.74
CA PRO A 28 -22.95 15.22 -0.04
C PRO A 28 -24.25 14.80 -0.74
N ASP A 29 -24.25 14.65 -2.07
CA ASP A 29 -25.43 14.23 -2.84
C ASP A 29 -25.88 12.78 -2.53
N ARG A 30 -24.97 11.97 -2.00
CA ARG A 30 -25.14 10.51 -1.88
C ARG A 30 -24.84 9.99 -0.49
N ASP A 31 -24.36 10.85 0.39
CA ASP A 31 -23.83 10.51 1.71
C ASP A 31 -22.89 9.29 1.67
N ALA A 32 -22.06 9.23 0.62
CA ALA A 32 -21.21 8.07 0.35
C ALA A 32 -19.93 8.48 -0.38
N PHE A 33 -18.89 7.68 -0.22
CA PHE A 33 -17.63 7.88 -0.95
C PHE A 33 -17.76 7.46 -2.42
N THR A 34 -18.14 8.41 -3.27
CA THR A 34 -18.12 8.29 -4.73
C THR A 34 -16.89 8.99 -5.33
N CYS A 35 -16.71 8.80 -6.63
CA CYS A 35 -15.65 9.47 -7.39
C CYS A 35 -15.54 10.98 -7.06
N VAL A 36 -14.32 11.43 -6.76
CA VAL A 36 -14.01 12.84 -6.47
C VAL A 36 -13.93 13.70 -7.74
N GLY A 37 -13.89 13.09 -8.91
CA GLY A 37 -13.81 13.79 -10.20
C GLY A 37 -15.08 14.56 -10.56
N TYR A 38 -14.91 15.60 -11.37
CA TYR A 38 -15.98 16.45 -11.89
C TYR A 38 -16.46 15.97 -13.26
N ALA A 39 -17.75 15.65 -13.37
CA ALA A 39 -18.38 15.21 -14.60
C ALA A 39 -18.90 16.43 -15.38
N ARG A 40 -18.09 16.94 -16.32
CA ARG A 40 -18.38 18.16 -17.09
C ARG A 40 -19.75 18.13 -17.79
N THR A 41 -20.11 16.99 -18.39
CA THR A 41 -21.38 16.80 -19.09
C THR A 41 -22.61 16.88 -18.18
N GLN A 42 -22.41 16.78 -16.87
CA GLN A 42 -23.48 16.79 -15.86
C GLN A 42 -23.41 18.02 -14.96
N GLY A 43 -22.39 18.88 -15.14
CA GLY A 43 -22.21 20.08 -14.32
C GLY A 43 -22.05 19.81 -12.82
N ARG A 44 -21.58 18.61 -12.43
CA ARG A 44 -21.52 18.21 -11.01
C ARG A 44 -20.43 17.18 -10.73
N ARG A 45 -20.22 16.88 -9.45
CA ARG A 45 -19.35 15.78 -9.00
C ARG A 45 -19.88 14.43 -9.49
N CYS A 46 -18.96 13.55 -9.88
CA CYS A 46 -19.28 12.21 -10.32
C CYS A 46 -19.93 11.40 -9.18
N ARG A 47 -21.04 10.71 -9.49
CA ARG A 47 -21.78 9.85 -8.53
C ARG A 47 -21.42 8.38 -8.65
N ASN A 48 -20.50 8.01 -9.55
CA ASN A 48 -20.11 6.61 -9.69
C ASN A 48 -19.37 6.14 -8.43
N PRO A 49 -19.72 4.95 -7.92
CA PRO A 49 -19.00 4.37 -6.80
C PRO A 49 -17.54 4.10 -7.20
N ILE A 50 -16.66 4.21 -6.21
CA ILE A 50 -15.29 3.74 -6.31
C ILE A 50 -15.27 2.23 -6.03
N ASP A 51 -14.34 1.53 -6.66
CA ASP A 51 -14.10 0.11 -6.41
C ASP A 51 -13.88 -0.14 -4.91
N GLN A 52 -14.45 -1.21 -4.38
CA GLN A 52 -14.45 -1.47 -2.94
C GLN A 52 -13.02 -1.61 -2.38
N HIS A 53 -12.11 -2.22 -3.14
CA HIS A 53 -10.72 -2.37 -2.73
C HIS A 53 -10.01 -1.01 -2.70
N ASP A 54 -10.18 -0.19 -3.75
CA ASP A 54 -9.61 1.15 -3.83
C ASP A 54 -10.15 2.04 -2.71
N ARG A 55 -11.45 1.93 -2.39
CA ARG A 55 -12.10 2.64 -1.27
C ARG A 55 -11.47 2.28 0.07
N LYS A 56 -11.28 1.00 0.38
CA LYS A 56 -10.64 0.56 1.62
C LYS A 56 -9.22 1.12 1.72
N PHE A 57 -8.46 1.01 0.64
CA PHE A 57 -7.08 1.48 0.60
C PHE A 57 -6.98 2.99 0.83
N VAL A 58 -7.90 3.77 0.25
CA VAL A 58 -7.99 5.21 0.49
C VAL A 58 -8.28 5.51 1.96
N TYR A 59 -9.22 4.81 2.61
CA TYR A 59 -9.46 5.01 4.06
C TYR A 59 -8.20 4.75 4.89
N ASP A 60 -7.48 3.67 4.61
CA ASP A 60 -6.23 3.33 5.32
C ASP A 60 -5.15 4.43 5.13
N LEU A 61 -5.05 5.00 3.92
CA LEU A 61 -4.15 6.13 3.65
C LEU A 61 -4.58 7.42 4.34
N LEU A 62 -5.88 7.73 4.36
CA LEU A 62 -6.44 8.91 5.01
C LEU A 62 -6.21 8.86 6.53
N ASP A 63 -6.41 7.70 7.15
CA ASP A 63 -6.14 7.50 8.57
C ASP A 63 -4.64 7.68 8.88
N ARG A 64 -3.75 7.13 8.03
CA ARG A 64 -2.30 7.33 8.16
C ARG A 64 -1.89 8.79 8.08
N ILE A 65 -2.43 9.58 7.14
CA ILE A 65 -2.03 11.00 7.01
C ILE A 65 -2.67 11.90 8.07
N SER A 66 -3.74 11.45 8.74
CA SER A 66 -4.41 12.22 9.79
C SER A 66 -3.53 12.46 11.04
N SER A 67 -2.55 11.58 11.27
CA SER A 67 -1.54 11.72 12.34
C SER A 67 -0.26 12.43 11.89
N LEU A 68 -0.15 12.79 10.60
CA LEU A 68 0.99 13.53 10.06
C LEU A 68 0.68 15.03 10.01
N SER A 69 1.73 15.85 10.12
CA SER A 69 1.59 17.30 9.90
C SER A 69 1.09 17.55 8.46
N PRO A 70 0.05 18.38 8.26
CA PRO A 70 -0.54 18.61 6.93
C PRO A 70 0.48 19.08 5.89
N GLY A 71 1.43 19.94 6.29
CA GLY A 71 2.48 20.48 5.42
C GLY A 71 3.69 19.57 5.23
N SER A 72 3.67 18.34 5.76
CA SER A 72 4.82 17.43 5.66
C SER A 72 5.02 16.91 4.23
N GLY A 73 6.29 16.72 3.85
CA GLY A 73 6.65 16.13 2.55
C GLY A 73 6.14 14.70 2.36
N GLU A 74 5.80 13.99 3.45
CA GLU A 74 5.21 12.65 3.37
C GLU A 74 3.75 12.68 2.96
N VAL A 75 2.96 13.62 3.50
CA VAL A 75 1.58 13.86 3.01
C VAL A 75 1.61 14.17 1.51
N ALA A 76 2.51 15.06 1.07
CA ALA A 76 2.64 15.42 -0.34
C ALA A 76 2.92 14.22 -1.26
N LYS A 77 3.72 13.24 -0.82
CA LYS A 77 4.01 12.01 -1.58
C LYS A 77 2.80 11.07 -1.68
N LEU A 78 1.90 11.08 -0.68
CA LEU A 78 0.74 10.21 -0.65
C LEU A 78 -0.47 10.78 -1.42
N LEU A 79 -0.56 12.10 -1.59
CA LEU A 79 -1.69 12.74 -2.30
C LEU A 79 -1.95 12.17 -3.71
N PRO A 80 -0.95 11.96 -4.60
CA PRO A 80 -1.20 11.41 -5.93
C PRO A 80 -1.84 10.03 -5.91
N GLN A 81 -1.43 9.20 -4.94
CA GLN A 81 -1.98 7.85 -4.78
C GLN A 81 -3.43 7.91 -4.29
N ILE A 82 -3.71 8.72 -3.28
CA ILE A 82 -5.07 8.93 -2.76
C ILE A 82 -5.99 9.46 -3.88
N ALA A 83 -5.54 10.46 -4.64
CA ALA A 83 -6.32 11.07 -5.70
C ALA A 83 -6.64 10.06 -6.82
N SER A 84 -5.63 9.33 -7.29
CA SER A 84 -5.80 8.31 -8.34
C SER A 84 -6.80 7.22 -7.93
N LEU A 85 -6.70 6.72 -6.69
CA LEU A 85 -7.60 5.68 -6.17
C LEU A 85 -9.02 6.21 -5.88
N SER A 86 -9.16 7.50 -5.62
CA SER A 86 -10.46 8.16 -5.37
C SER A 86 -11.24 8.47 -6.66
N LEU A 87 -10.70 8.13 -7.83
CA LEU A 87 -11.31 8.34 -9.15
C LEU A 87 -11.85 7.03 -9.75
N CYS A 88 -13.02 7.09 -10.38
CA CYS A 88 -13.63 5.89 -10.97
C CYS A 88 -12.79 5.38 -12.15
N ARG A 89 -12.75 4.07 -12.36
CA ARG A 89 -11.82 3.46 -13.34
C ARG A 89 -12.09 3.85 -14.79
N ARG A 90 -13.36 4.06 -15.12
CA ARG A 90 -13.82 4.28 -16.50
C ARG A 90 -13.69 5.72 -16.96
N TRP A 91 -13.75 6.68 -16.04
CA TRP A 91 -13.86 8.10 -16.35
C TRP A 91 -13.09 8.92 -15.30
N HIS A 92 -12.53 10.06 -15.70
CA HIS A 92 -11.87 11.04 -14.82
C HIS A 92 -10.49 10.66 -14.25
N LYS A 93 -9.84 9.58 -14.69
CA LYS A 93 -8.47 9.24 -14.23
C LYS A 93 -7.44 10.32 -14.57
N ASP A 94 -7.67 11.06 -15.65
CA ASP A 94 -6.93 12.24 -16.09
C ASP A 94 -7.05 13.44 -15.14
N GLN A 95 -8.00 13.43 -14.20
CA GLN A 95 -8.19 14.52 -13.23
C GLN A 95 -7.33 14.37 -11.98
N ALA A 96 -6.52 13.32 -11.84
CA ALA A 96 -5.75 13.06 -10.62
C ALA A 96 -4.84 14.25 -10.25
N ASP A 97 -4.08 14.79 -11.19
CA ASP A 97 -3.14 15.89 -10.92
C ASP A 97 -3.84 17.19 -10.52
N SER A 98 -5.00 17.50 -11.13
CA SER A 98 -5.76 18.71 -10.76
C SER A 98 -6.35 18.58 -9.36
N ILE A 99 -6.77 17.39 -8.96
CA ILE A 99 -7.27 17.08 -7.62
C ILE A 99 -6.16 17.19 -6.59
N VAL A 100 -4.97 16.65 -6.88
CA VAL A 100 -3.79 16.79 -6.00
C VAL A 100 -3.47 18.26 -5.77
N ARG A 101 -3.45 19.08 -6.82
CA ARG A 101 -3.22 20.53 -6.69
C ARG A 101 -4.28 21.20 -5.82
N ASN A 102 -5.56 20.88 -6.03
CA ASN A 102 -6.64 21.43 -5.21
C ASN A 102 -6.51 21.04 -3.74
N TRP A 103 -6.21 19.77 -3.44
CA TRP A 103 -6.00 19.29 -2.08
C TRP A 103 -4.79 19.93 -1.42
N ALA A 104 -3.68 20.13 -2.14
CA ALA A 104 -2.52 20.84 -1.63
C ALA A 104 -2.86 22.30 -1.25
N THR A 105 -3.65 23.01 -2.06
CA THR A 105 -4.15 24.35 -1.72
C THR A 105 -5.03 24.35 -0.46
N ARG A 106 -5.91 23.34 -0.28
CA ARG A 106 -6.73 23.24 0.93
C ARG A 106 -5.89 22.95 2.17
N ILE A 107 -4.88 22.08 2.05
CA ILE A 107 -3.92 21.80 3.11
C ILE A 107 -3.20 23.07 3.54
N SER A 108 -2.77 23.91 2.59
CA SER A 108 -2.06 25.16 2.91
C SER A 108 -2.93 26.20 3.62
N MET A 109 -4.26 26.08 3.52
CA MET A 109 -5.22 26.94 4.22
C MET A 109 -5.53 26.48 5.64
N LEU A 110 -5.09 25.28 6.04
CA LEU A 110 -5.28 24.81 7.42
C LEU A 110 -4.44 25.65 8.38
N PRO A 111 -4.92 25.88 9.62
CA PRO A 111 -4.15 26.59 10.64
C PRO A 111 -2.80 25.88 10.84
N GLN A 112 -1.71 26.56 10.48
CA GLN A 112 -0.37 26.09 10.78
C GLN A 112 -0.24 26.13 12.31
N SER A 113 0.10 25.01 12.93
CA SER A 113 0.47 25.02 14.34
C SER A 113 1.59 26.06 14.52
N PRO A 114 1.52 26.92 15.56
CA PRO A 114 2.55 27.93 15.76
C PRO A 114 3.92 27.24 15.74
N PRO A 115 4.93 27.81 15.06
CA PRO A 115 6.24 27.20 14.96
C PRO A 115 6.72 26.92 16.38
N ARG A 116 6.85 25.63 16.74
CA ARG A 116 7.48 25.25 18.00
C ARG A 116 8.88 25.86 17.95
N GLU A 117 9.15 26.82 18.85
CA GLU A 117 10.47 27.40 19.09
C GLU A 117 11.44 26.33 19.65
N GLY A 118 11.70 25.31 18.85
CA GLY A 118 12.72 24.31 19.10
C GLY A 118 14.04 24.89 18.64
N LYS A 119 14.87 25.28 19.61
CA LYS A 119 16.27 25.72 19.44
C LYS A 119 17.08 24.68 18.66
N THR A 120 17.03 24.71 17.34
CA THR A 120 17.98 23.98 16.49
C THR A 120 19.24 24.84 16.36
N LYS A 121 20.27 24.49 17.13
CA LYS A 121 21.64 24.95 16.91
C LYS A 121 22.12 24.38 15.57
N THR A 122 21.88 25.11 14.49
CA THR A 122 22.41 24.80 13.17
C THR A 122 23.90 25.14 13.18
N LYS A 123 24.75 24.10 13.19
CA LYS A 123 26.18 24.26 12.88
C LYS A 123 26.29 24.61 11.41
N ASP A 124 26.70 25.85 11.18
CA ASP A 124 27.18 26.39 9.92
C ASP A 124 28.24 25.46 9.33
N ARG A 125 27.91 24.79 8.21
CA ARG A 125 28.89 24.10 7.38
C ARG A 125 28.83 24.66 5.97
N LYS A 126 29.58 25.76 5.84
CA LYS A 126 29.98 26.46 4.64
C LYS A 126 30.64 25.48 3.64
N SER A 127 29.98 25.24 2.51
CA SER A 127 30.58 24.64 1.31
C SER A 127 30.04 25.46 0.13
N LYS A 128 30.80 26.47 -0.32
CA LYS A 128 31.57 26.45 -1.59
C LYS A 128 30.70 25.93 -2.75
N ILE A 129 30.06 26.83 -3.50
CA ILE A 129 30.61 27.46 -4.71
C ILE A 129 31.18 26.39 -5.66
N PHE A 130 30.38 26.03 -6.66
CA PHE A 130 30.88 25.73 -8.01
C PHE A 130 29.76 26.07 -9.00
N GLU A 131 29.83 27.29 -9.52
CA GLU A 131 29.22 27.67 -10.79
C GLU A 131 29.93 26.93 -11.91
N ALA A 132 29.16 26.36 -12.84
CA ALA A 132 29.60 26.16 -14.22
C ALA A 132 28.37 25.95 -15.12
N ARG A 133 27.85 27.06 -15.66
CA ARG A 133 27.29 27.08 -17.01
C ARG A 133 28.46 26.93 -18.00
N PRO A 134 28.17 26.47 -19.22
CA PRO A 134 28.49 27.34 -20.33
C PRO A 134 27.32 27.53 -21.29
N ASP A 135 27.25 28.77 -21.77
CA ASP A 135 26.35 29.30 -22.78
C ASP A 135 26.72 28.77 -24.19
N PRO A 136 25.76 28.74 -25.14
CA PRO A 136 25.99 28.38 -26.52
C PRO A 136 26.18 29.64 -27.36
N THR A 137 27.41 29.99 -27.75
CA THR A 137 27.69 30.76 -28.98
C THR A 137 29.19 31.01 -29.10
N THR A 138 29.81 30.43 -30.12
CA THR A 138 31.02 31.01 -30.69
C THR A 138 30.88 30.99 -32.20
N PHE A 139 30.26 32.07 -32.66
CA PHE A 139 30.40 32.65 -33.97
C PHE A 139 31.89 32.95 -34.17
N TYR A 140 32.56 32.29 -35.12
CA TYR A 140 33.92 32.65 -35.54
C TYR A 140 33.86 33.04 -37.01
N HIS A 141 34.10 34.33 -37.24
CA HIS A 141 34.18 35.01 -38.51
C HIS A 141 35.55 35.72 -38.52
N SER A 142 36.43 35.42 -39.49
CA SER A 142 37.61 36.19 -39.94
C SER A 142 38.55 35.22 -40.68
N SER A 143 38.65 35.22 -42.02
CA SER A 143 39.25 36.21 -42.94
C SER A 143 40.70 35.88 -43.31
N PHE A 144 40.93 35.76 -44.63
CA PHE A 144 42.12 36.13 -45.42
C PHE A 144 43.40 35.25 -45.22
N GLU A 145 44.23 34.90 -46.22
CA GLU A 145 44.42 35.34 -47.61
C GLU A 145 45.37 34.35 -48.35
N GLY A 146 45.33 34.31 -49.69
CA GLY A 146 46.52 34.10 -50.52
C GLY A 146 46.85 32.69 -51.05
N GLY A 147 46.81 32.53 -52.39
CA GLY A 147 47.52 31.43 -53.07
C GLY A 147 46.93 30.98 -54.41
N ASN A 148 47.07 31.80 -55.45
CA ASN A 148 46.83 31.41 -56.85
C ASN A 148 47.93 30.43 -57.31
N PRO A 149 47.57 29.28 -57.90
CA PRO A 149 48.21 29.00 -59.19
C PRO A 149 47.28 28.34 -60.23
N LYS A 150 47.42 28.88 -61.43
CA LYS A 150 47.52 28.15 -62.70
C LYS A 150 46.23 27.53 -63.24
N GLN A 151 45.56 28.40 -63.99
CA GLN A 151 44.75 28.06 -65.15
C GLN A 151 45.59 27.23 -66.15
N HIS A 152 45.30 25.94 -66.30
CA HIS A 152 45.44 25.16 -67.56
C HIS A 152 45.03 23.70 -67.31
N GLU A 153 43.73 23.42 -67.14
CA GLU A 153 43.16 22.04 -67.17
C GLU A 153 41.61 22.07 -67.22
N SER A 154 41.02 22.91 -68.06
CA SER A 154 39.55 23.16 -68.08
C SER A 154 38.72 22.12 -68.86
N GLY A 155 39.35 21.24 -69.64
CA GLY A 155 38.65 20.24 -70.46
C GLY A 155 38.27 18.95 -69.73
N ALA A 156 39.20 18.36 -68.97
CA ALA A 156 38.98 17.06 -68.31
C ALA A 156 38.12 17.17 -67.03
N ARG A 157 38.07 18.35 -66.39
CA ARG A 157 37.34 18.59 -65.14
C ARG A 157 35.82 18.68 -65.37
N ASN A 158 35.38 19.31 -66.45
CA ASN A 158 33.96 19.43 -66.81
C ASN A 158 33.31 18.07 -67.13
N GLN A 159 34.03 17.19 -67.82
CA GLN A 159 33.50 15.87 -68.17
C GLN A 159 33.38 14.94 -66.94
N LYS A 160 34.30 15.06 -65.98
CA LYS A 160 34.25 14.35 -64.69
C LYS A 160 33.13 14.87 -63.78
N GLN A 161 32.83 16.17 -63.87
CA GLN A 161 31.76 16.82 -63.10
C GLN A 161 30.36 16.44 -63.62
N GLN A 162 30.16 16.42 -64.95
CA GLN A 162 28.91 15.94 -65.56
C GLN A 162 28.63 14.46 -65.27
N ARG A 163 29.66 13.60 -65.30
CA ARG A 163 29.52 12.18 -64.94
C ARG A 163 29.17 11.97 -63.46
N GLY A 164 29.71 12.82 -62.58
CA GLY A 164 29.37 12.81 -61.15
C GLY A 164 27.94 13.30 -60.88
N GLU A 165 27.46 14.30 -61.62
CA GLU A 165 26.09 14.80 -61.51
C GLU A 165 25.03 13.81 -61.99
N GLN A 166 25.33 13.03 -63.05
CA GLN A 166 24.42 11.98 -63.51
C GLN A 166 24.32 10.78 -62.56
N GLN A 167 25.36 10.49 -61.75
CA GLN A 167 25.36 9.37 -60.79
C GLN A 167 24.83 9.73 -59.39
N ARG A 168 24.69 11.03 -59.06
CA ARG A 168 24.14 11.52 -57.79
C ARG A 168 22.72 11.01 -57.48
N PRO A 169 21.73 11.11 -58.38
CA PRO A 169 20.35 10.73 -58.07
C PRO A 169 20.18 9.23 -57.80
N ASP A 170 20.97 8.37 -58.45
CA ASP A 170 20.91 6.93 -58.22
C ASP A 170 21.53 6.56 -56.86
N ARG A 171 22.65 7.20 -56.49
CA ARG A 171 23.28 7.02 -55.19
C ARG A 171 22.41 7.51 -54.03
N GLU A 172 21.70 8.63 -54.23
CA GLU A 172 20.74 9.15 -53.24
C GLU A 172 19.54 8.22 -53.06
N LYS A 173 19.01 7.63 -54.14
CA LYS A 173 17.93 6.65 -54.07
C LYS A 173 18.37 5.37 -53.34
N GLU A 174 19.57 4.86 -53.64
CA GLU A 174 20.11 3.68 -52.97
C GLU A 174 20.32 3.93 -51.47
N GLU A 175 20.87 5.10 -51.11
CA GLU A 175 21.05 5.48 -49.72
C GLU A 175 19.70 5.66 -48.99
N GLN A 176 18.70 6.25 -49.66
CA GLN A 176 17.35 6.38 -49.11
C GLN A 176 16.69 5.03 -48.87
N GLN A 177 16.80 4.10 -49.83
CA GLN A 177 16.28 2.73 -49.68
C GLN A 177 16.95 1.99 -48.53
N LYS A 178 18.28 2.12 -48.40
CA LYS A 178 19.03 1.54 -47.28
C LYS A 178 18.58 2.12 -45.93
N ARG A 179 18.45 3.44 -45.83
CA ARG A 179 17.95 4.12 -44.61
C ARG A 179 16.52 3.68 -44.26
N GLU A 180 15.66 3.53 -45.25
CA GLU A 180 14.28 3.05 -45.04
C GLU A 180 14.26 1.59 -44.57
N GLN A 181 15.09 0.73 -45.17
CA GLN A 181 15.22 -0.67 -44.76
C GLN A 181 15.76 -0.81 -43.34
N GLU A 182 16.80 -0.04 -42.99
CA GLU A 182 17.36 0.00 -41.64
C GLU A 182 16.35 0.53 -40.61
N ALA A 183 15.62 1.61 -40.94
CA ALA A 183 14.57 2.16 -40.07
C ALA A 183 13.41 1.15 -39.86
N LYS A 184 13.01 0.44 -40.91
CA LYS A 184 11.99 -0.60 -40.83
C LYS A 184 12.45 -1.79 -39.99
N GLU A 185 13.70 -2.20 -40.12
CA GLU A 185 14.28 -3.27 -39.30
C GLU A 185 14.40 -2.85 -37.83
N GLN A 186 14.88 -1.62 -37.58
CA GLN A 186 14.96 -1.07 -36.22
C GLN A 186 13.58 -1.01 -35.57
N LYS A 187 12.56 -0.53 -36.28
CA LYS A 187 11.18 -0.50 -35.77
C LYS A 187 10.66 -1.89 -35.41
N ARG A 188 10.94 -2.91 -36.24
CA ARG A 188 10.57 -4.31 -35.93
C ARG A 188 11.27 -4.81 -34.68
N ARG A 189 12.57 -4.53 -34.51
CA ARG A 189 13.35 -4.92 -33.31
C ARG A 189 12.80 -4.23 -32.05
N GLU A 190 12.43 -2.96 -32.14
CA GLU A 190 11.82 -2.21 -31.03
C GLU A 190 10.43 -2.72 -30.67
N GLU A 191 9.59 -3.04 -31.65
CA GLU A 191 8.27 -3.65 -31.45
C GLU A 191 8.38 -5.02 -30.78
N ASP A 192 9.27 -5.91 -31.27
CA ASP A 192 9.53 -7.23 -30.67
C ASP A 192 10.06 -7.10 -29.23
N ALA A 193 10.97 -6.14 -28.98
CA ALA A 193 11.50 -5.89 -27.64
C ALA A 193 10.40 -5.39 -26.69
N ARG A 194 9.52 -4.51 -27.17
CA ARG A 194 8.38 -4.00 -26.43
C ARG A 194 7.35 -5.09 -26.13
N GLU A 195 7.09 -5.97 -27.08
CA GLU A 195 6.20 -7.11 -26.89
C GLU A 195 6.76 -8.08 -25.85
N LYS A 196 8.04 -8.47 -25.97
CA LYS A 196 8.72 -9.31 -24.97
C LYS A 196 8.70 -8.69 -23.57
N MET A 197 8.88 -7.37 -23.46
CA MET A 197 8.80 -6.68 -22.17
C MET A 197 7.39 -6.73 -21.58
N ARG A 198 6.35 -6.55 -22.40
CA ARG A 198 4.94 -6.65 -21.98
C ARG A 198 4.58 -8.07 -21.54
N GLU A 199 5.04 -9.07 -22.28
CA GLU A 199 4.79 -10.47 -21.94
C GLU A 199 5.45 -10.85 -20.61
N LYS A 200 6.73 -10.49 -20.41
CA LYS A 200 7.42 -10.69 -19.12
C LYS A 200 6.70 -9.99 -17.97
N ALA A 201 6.22 -8.76 -18.17
CA ALA A 201 5.46 -8.04 -17.15
C ALA A 201 4.13 -8.74 -16.80
N ARG A 202 3.44 -9.33 -17.80
CA ARG A 202 2.23 -10.13 -17.59
C ARG A 202 2.54 -11.39 -16.80
N GLN A 203 3.56 -12.15 -17.20
CA GLN A 203 3.99 -13.37 -16.51
C GLN A 203 4.36 -13.09 -15.05
N GLN A 204 5.15 -12.04 -14.78
CA GLN A 204 5.50 -11.65 -13.42
C GLN A 204 4.29 -11.24 -12.57
N ARG A 205 3.26 -10.64 -13.17
CA ARG A 205 2.03 -10.28 -12.45
C ARG A 205 1.23 -11.53 -12.09
N GLU A 206 1.08 -12.45 -13.04
CA GLU A 206 0.38 -13.72 -12.82
C GLU A 206 1.09 -14.61 -11.79
N GLU A 207 2.42 -14.64 -11.81
CA GLU A 207 3.25 -15.34 -10.83
C GLU A 207 3.06 -14.77 -9.42
N ARG A 208 3.19 -13.45 -9.24
CA ARG A 208 2.94 -12.79 -7.94
C ARG A 208 1.52 -13.03 -7.42
N GLU A 209 0.53 -13.01 -8.30
CA GLU A 209 -0.86 -13.29 -7.93
C GLU A 209 -1.05 -14.76 -7.51
N ARG A 210 -0.40 -15.70 -8.21
CA ARG A 210 -0.37 -17.12 -7.84
C ARG A 210 0.28 -17.31 -6.47
N GLU A 211 1.46 -16.75 -6.25
CA GLU A 211 2.17 -16.83 -4.97
C GLU A 211 1.33 -16.27 -3.82
N THR A 212 0.69 -15.10 -4.03
CA THR A 212 -0.19 -14.47 -3.04
C THR A 212 -1.38 -15.38 -2.70
N ARG A 213 -2.01 -16.01 -3.71
CA ARG A 213 -3.11 -16.96 -3.50
C ARG A 213 -2.67 -18.21 -2.77
N GLU A 214 -1.51 -18.76 -3.13
CA GLU A 214 -0.95 -19.93 -2.47
C GLU A 214 -0.59 -19.65 -1.01
N GLN A 215 0.02 -18.50 -0.72
CA GLN A 215 0.31 -18.05 0.64
C GLN A 215 -0.98 -17.89 1.45
N ALA A 216 -2.01 -17.23 0.90
CA ALA A 216 -3.30 -17.09 1.58
C ALA A 216 -3.96 -18.44 1.86
N MET A 217 -3.87 -19.41 0.94
CA MET A 217 -4.37 -20.77 1.17
C MET A 217 -3.58 -21.52 2.24
N ARG A 218 -2.25 -21.41 2.25
CA ARG A 218 -1.40 -22.02 3.28
C ARG A 218 -1.72 -21.43 4.65
N GLU A 219 -1.77 -20.11 4.75
CA GLU A 219 -2.11 -19.41 5.99
C GLU A 219 -3.51 -19.82 6.49
N ARG A 220 -4.51 -19.90 5.61
CA ARG A 220 -5.86 -20.37 5.99
C ARG A 220 -5.84 -21.79 6.54
N ARG A 221 -5.08 -22.71 5.93
CA ARG A 221 -4.94 -24.09 6.41
C ARG A 221 -4.25 -24.13 7.78
N GLU A 222 -3.21 -23.34 7.99
CA GLU A 222 -2.53 -23.24 9.28
C GLU A 222 -3.46 -22.73 10.38
N TRP A 223 -4.29 -21.72 10.10
CA TRP A 223 -5.28 -21.23 11.05
C TRP A 223 -6.36 -22.27 11.36
N GLN A 224 -6.85 -23.00 10.35
CA GLN A 224 -7.78 -24.11 10.54
C GLN A 224 -7.16 -25.23 11.41
N GLN A 225 -5.91 -25.59 11.16
CA GLN A 225 -5.18 -26.57 11.96
C GLN A 225 -4.98 -26.08 13.40
N ALA A 226 -4.66 -24.80 13.61
CA ALA A 226 -4.53 -24.21 14.93
C ALA A 226 -5.86 -24.27 15.70
N TRP A 227 -6.99 -23.94 15.06
CA TRP A 227 -8.32 -24.09 15.66
C TRP A 227 -8.64 -25.53 16.01
N HIS A 228 -8.40 -26.46 15.09
CA HIS A 228 -8.63 -27.88 15.32
C HIS A 228 -7.79 -28.40 16.50
N SER A 229 -6.50 -28.06 16.53
CA SER A 229 -5.60 -28.39 17.63
C SER A 229 -6.09 -27.83 18.97
N TYR A 230 -6.54 -26.58 18.99
CA TYR A 230 -7.13 -25.95 20.17
C TYR A 230 -8.36 -26.69 20.69
N VAL A 231 -9.32 -27.01 19.81
CA VAL A 231 -10.53 -27.74 20.19
C VAL A 231 -10.20 -29.14 20.70
N THR A 232 -9.34 -29.88 19.99
CA THR A 232 -8.91 -31.23 20.38
C THR A 232 -8.21 -31.22 21.73
N LYS A 233 -7.25 -30.31 21.96
CA LYS A 233 -6.58 -30.19 23.25
C LYS A 233 -7.56 -29.86 24.38
N TRP A 234 -8.58 -29.04 24.12
CA TRP A 234 -9.64 -28.79 25.10
C TRP A 234 -10.45 -30.04 25.45
N THR A 235 -10.74 -30.89 24.46
CA THR A 235 -11.43 -32.16 24.72
C THR A 235 -10.57 -33.11 25.54
N THR A 236 -9.29 -33.26 25.19
CA THR A 236 -8.32 -34.08 25.94
C THR A 236 -8.11 -33.56 27.36
N PHE A 237 -7.96 -32.25 27.52
CA PHE A 237 -7.78 -31.60 28.81
C PHE A 237 -8.97 -31.85 29.75
N LYS A 238 -10.20 -31.80 29.25
CA LYS A 238 -11.41 -32.11 30.03
C LYS A 238 -11.53 -33.59 30.42
N GLN A 239 -10.99 -34.49 29.62
CA GLN A 239 -11.03 -35.94 29.87
C GLN A 239 -9.90 -36.40 30.78
N ALA A 240 -8.80 -35.66 30.85
CA ALA A 240 -7.66 -35.98 31.70
C ALA A 240 -8.07 -35.92 33.18
N LYS A 241 -7.78 -36.99 33.93
CA LYS A 241 -7.99 -37.03 35.39
C LYS A 241 -6.86 -36.36 36.17
N THR A 242 -5.74 -36.09 35.50
CA THR A 242 -4.54 -35.49 36.08
C THR A 242 -4.79 -34.01 36.37
N LYS A 243 -4.89 -33.68 37.65
CA LYS A 243 -4.98 -32.29 38.12
C LYS A 243 -3.57 -31.66 38.09
N PRO A 244 -3.43 -30.40 37.66
CA PRO A 244 -2.14 -29.72 37.75
C PRO A 244 -1.77 -29.51 39.22
N SER A 245 -0.54 -29.90 39.60
CA SER A 245 -0.03 -29.76 40.96
C SER A 245 0.51 -28.34 41.24
N ASN A 246 0.84 -27.59 40.19
CA ASN A 246 1.33 -26.22 40.29
C ASN A 246 0.86 -25.36 39.09
N PRO A 247 0.92 -24.02 39.20
CA PRO A 247 0.46 -23.12 38.15
C PRO A 247 1.18 -23.29 36.81
N GLN A 248 2.48 -23.59 36.82
CA GLN A 248 3.27 -23.79 35.61
C GLN A 248 2.80 -25.03 34.83
N GLN A 249 2.47 -26.12 35.53
CA GLN A 249 1.88 -27.31 34.94
C GLN A 249 0.48 -27.01 34.38
N ALA A 250 -0.33 -26.23 35.09
CA ALA A 250 -1.62 -25.77 34.57
C ALA A 250 -1.45 -24.97 33.27
N GLN A 251 -0.49 -24.04 33.23
CA GLN A 251 -0.17 -23.25 32.03
C GLN A 251 0.28 -24.11 30.84
N GLN A 252 0.92 -25.25 31.07
CA GLN A 252 1.32 -26.18 30.01
C GLN A 252 0.15 -27.02 29.48
N LEU A 253 -0.81 -27.35 30.35
CA LEU A 253 -1.95 -28.21 30.02
C LEU A 253 -3.14 -27.45 29.41
N ILE A 254 -3.36 -26.20 29.84
CA ILE A 254 -4.47 -25.37 29.35
C ILE A 254 -4.26 -25.06 27.86
N PRO A 255 -5.24 -25.33 26.98
CA PRO A 255 -5.14 -24.97 25.58
C PRO A 255 -5.40 -23.47 25.40
N TRP A 256 -4.33 -22.70 25.19
CA TRP A 256 -4.42 -21.25 25.03
C TRP A 256 -4.85 -20.85 23.60
N PRO A 257 -5.71 -19.82 23.42
CA PRO A 257 -6.27 -19.44 22.13
C PRO A 257 -5.28 -18.56 21.35
N THR A 258 -4.15 -19.14 20.96
CA THR A 258 -3.10 -18.52 20.13
C THR A 258 -2.68 -19.49 19.03
N LYS A 259 -2.04 -18.99 17.96
CA LYS A 259 -1.57 -19.86 16.85
C LYS A 259 -0.61 -20.95 17.33
N SER A 260 0.23 -20.65 18.33
CA SER A 260 1.16 -21.62 18.94
C SER A 260 0.53 -22.49 20.03
N GLY A 261 -0.57 -22.03 20.64
CA GLY A 261 -1.21 -22.66 21.80
C GLY A 261 -0.41 -22.57 23.10
N ARG A 262 0.56 -21.65 23.20
CA ARG A 262 1.45 -21.51 24.38
C ARG A 262 1.07 -20.29 25.23
N PHE A 263 1.24 -20.40 26.55
CA PHE A 263 0.96 -19.32 27.50
C PHE A 263 1.78 -18.06 27.23
N ARG A 264 3.08 -18.20 26.96
CA ARG A 264 4.00 -17.07 26.73
C ARG A 264 3.67 -16.20 25.51
N ASP A 265 2.89 -16.73 24.56
CA ASP A 265 2.50 -16.02 23.35
C ASP A 265 1.15 -15.29 23.53
N LEU A 266 0.61 -15.26 24.75
CA LEU A 266 -0.66 -14.61 25.06
C LEU A 266 -0.51 -13.10 25.14
N THR A 267 -1.02 -12.45 24.11
CA THR A 267 -1.30 -11.02 24.09
C THR A 267 -2.73 -10.82 23.63
N LYS A 268 -3.33 -9.68 23.99
CA LYS A 268 -4.68 -9.32 23.51
C LYS A 268 -4.80 -9.42 21.99
N SER A 269 -3.78 -8.93 21.27
CA SER A 269 -3.74 -8.96 19.81
C SER A 269 -3.68 -10.40 19.27
N ASN A 270 -2.84 -11.27 19.85
CA ASN A 270 -2.73 -12.66 19.41
C ASN A 270 -4.02 -13.45 19.63
N VAL A 271 -4.69 -13.26 20.77
CA VAL A 271 -5.99 -13.91 21.06
C VAL A 271 -7.08 -13.42 20.11
N MET A 272 -7.15 -12.11 19.86
CA MET A 272 -8.10 -11.55 18.92
C MET A 272 -7.84 -12.05 17.49
N THR A 273 -6.58 -12.10 17.08
CA THR A 273 -6.13 -12.61 15.77
C THR A 273 -6.46 -14.09 15.62
N PHE A 274 -6.25 -14.89 16.68
CA PHE A 274 -6.61 -16.30 16.69
C PHE A 274 -8.11 -16.50 16.43
N TYR A 275 -8.99 -15.86 17.21
CA TYR A 275 -10.42 -16.04 17.02
C TYR A 275 -10.93 -15.47 15.68
N ARG A 276 -10.32 -14.41 15.15
CA ARG A 276 -10.70 -13.82 13.85
C ARG A 276 -10.23 -14.61 12.62
N ASN A 277 -9.18 -15.40 12.73
CA ASN A 277 -8.65 -16.16 11.58
C ASN A 277 -8.89 -17.66 11.68
N ALA A 278 -8.86 -18.22 12.89
CA ALA A 278 -8.94 -19.65 13.13
C ALA A 278 -10.39 -20.15 13.27
N CYS A 279 -11.29 -19.31 13.81
CA CYS A 279 -12.69 -19.70 13.97
C CYS A 279 -13.36 -19.92 12.60
N PRO A 280 -14.00 -21.07 12.34
CA PRO A 280 -14.61 -21.38 11.04
C PRO A 280 -15.64 -20.34 10.57
N ASP A 281 -16.36 -19.76 11.54
CA ASP A 281 -17.43 -18.78 11.30
C ASP A 281 -16.96 -17.33 11.40
N ALA A 282 -15.64 -17.08 11.44
CA ALA A 282 -15.10 -15.75 11.65
C ALA A 282 -15.63 -14.73 10.62
N GLY A 283 -16.04 -13.55 11.12
CA GLY A 283 -16.60 -12.49 10.29
C GLY A 283 -18.04 -12.73 9.82
N THR A 284 -18.69 -13.81 10.26
CA THR A 284 -20.11 -14.08 9.99
C THR A 284 -20.96 -13.90 11.25
N PRO A 285 -22.29 -13.69 11.13
CA PRO A 285 -23.19 -13.69 12.28
C PRO A 285 -23.17 -15.01 13.09
N ALA A 286 -22.81 -16.14 12.47
CA ALA A 286 -22.71 -17.43 13.15
C ALA A 286 -21.57 -17.47 14.19
N MET A 287 -20.58 -16.57 14.07
CA MET A 287 -19.49 -16.41 15.04
C MET A 287 -20.00 -16.17 16.46
N SER A 288 -21.16 -15.51 16.64
CA SER A 288 -21.75 -15.25 17.96
C SER A 288 -22.00 -16.54 18.75
N LYS A 289 -22.46 -17.61 18.08
CA LYS A 289 -22.69 -18.92 18.72
C LYS A 289 -21.38 -19.52 19.24
N ALA A 290 -20.32 -19.47 18.43
CA ALA A 290 -19.00 -19.93 18.83
C ALA A 290 -18.46 -19.11 20.01
N MET A 291 -18.51 -17.77 19.95
CA MET A 291 -18.02 -16.91 21.02
C MET A 291 -18.81 -17.06 22.32
N ARG A 292 -20.11 -17.36 22.25
CA ARG A 292 -20.90 -17.72 23.44
C ARG A 292 -20.34 -18.97 24.13
N ALA A 293 -20.07 -20.04 23.37
CA ALA A 293 -19.48 -21.25 23.93
C ALA A 293 -18.08 -21.00 24.51
N GLU A 294 -17.26 -20.18 23.85
CA GLU A 294 -15.94 -19.78 24.34
C GLU A 294 -16.01 -18.93 25.62
N SER A 295 -16.97 -18.01 25.72
CA SER A 295 -17.12 -17.14 26.91
C SER A 295 -17.40 -17.95 28.18
N LEU A 296 -18.14 -19.06 28.05
CA LEU A 296 -18.42 -19.98 29.16
C LEU A 296 -17.17 -20.75 29.57
N LYS A 297 -16.27 -21.10 28.63
CA LYS A 297 -15.01 -21.80 28.94
C LYS A 297 -14.07 -20.89 29.73
N TRP A 298 -13.94 -19.64 29.30
CA TRP A 298 -12.99 -18.67 29.85
C TRP A 298 -13.53 -17.81 31.00
N HIS A 299 -14.73 -18.12 31.51
CA HIS A 299 -15.27 -17.42 32.67
C HIS A 299 -14.37 -17.66 33.90
N PRO A 300 -14.04 -16.62 34.70
CA PRO A 300 -13.13 -16.76 35.85
C PRO A 300 -13.52 -17.87 36.82
N ASP A 301 -14.82 -18.02 37.08
CA ASP A 301 -15.36 -19.08 37.94
C ASP A 301 -15.08 -20.48 37.38
N LYS A 302 -15.29 -20.68 36.06
CA LYS A 302 -14.99 -21.96 35.40
C LYS A 302 -13.49 -22.23 35.32
N MET A 303 -12.69 -21.21 35.07
CA MET A 303 -11.24 -21.36 35.05
C MET A 303 -10.68 -21.67 36.44
N SER A 304 -11.25 -21.11 37.51
CA SER A 304 -10.82 -21.40 38.89
C SER A 304 -10.98 -22.88 39.24
N ILE A 305 -12.02 -23.55 38.70
CA ILE A 305 -12.21 -25.00 38.86
C ILE A 305 -11.10 -25.81 38.19
N LEU A 306 -10.45 -25.27 37.14
CA LEU A 306 -9.33 -25.93 36.45
C LEU A 306 -8.01 -25.85 37.23
N TYR A 307 -8.03 -25.17 38.37
CA TYR A 307 -6.91 -24.94 39.28
C TYR A 307 -7.25 -25.50 40.69
N PRO A 308 -7.60 -26.80 40.84
CA PRO A 308 -8.22 -27.30 42.08
C PRO A 308 -7.28 -27.36 43.27
N SER A 309 -5.97 -27.51 43.00
CA SER A 309 -4.93 -27.76 44.00
C SER A 309 -3.87 -26.65 44.03
N CYS A 310 -3.97 -25.68 43.13
CA CYS A 310 -3.06 -24.53 43.06
C CYS A 310 -3.87 -23.31 42.65
N GLU A 311 -3.89 -22.25 43.46
CA GLU A 311 -4.59 -21.02 43.08
C GLU A 311 -3.92 -20.41 41.82
N PRO A 312 -4.68 -19.93 40.82
CA PRO A 312 -4.10 -19.23 39.68
C PRO A 312 -3.28 -18.04 40.17
N GLY A 313 -2.07 -17.85 39.64
CA GLY A 313 -1.26 -16.68 39.96
C GLY A 313 -1.95 -15.40 39.49
N ALA A 314 -1.55 -14.24 40.03
CA ALA A 314 -2.08 -12.95 39.59
C ALA A 314 -1.97 -12.74 38.06
N ALA A 315 -0.86 -13.20 37.47
CA ALA A 315 -0.66 -13.18 36.02
C ALA A 315 -1.66 -14.07 35.26
N ASP A 316 -1.96 -15.27 35.78
CA ASP A 316 -2.94 -16.18 35.17
C ASP A 316 -4.35 -15.57 35.19
N LYS A 317 -4.74 -14.98 36.33
CA LYS A 317 -6.03 -14.31 36.50
C LYS A 317 -6.21 -13.17 35.50
N GLU A 318 -5.19 -12.32 35.35
CA GLU A 318 -5.21 -11.22 34.38
C GLU A 318 -5.33 -11.71 32.94
N VAL A 319 -4.60 -12.77 32.58
CA VAL A 319 -4.67 -13.37 31.24
C VAL A 319 -6.06 -13.97 30.97
N ILE A 320 -6.64 -14.70 31.93
CA ILE A 320 -7.99 -15.26 31.84
C ILE A 320 -9.03 -14.15 31.64
N LEU A 321 -8.96 -13.08 32.45
CA LEU A 321 -9.84 -11.93 32.32
C LEU A 321 -9.69 -11.23 30.97
N MET A 322 -8.46 -11.10 30.48
CA MET A 322 -8.18 -10.54 29.16
C MET A 322 -8.84 -11.37 28.05
N ILE A 323 -8.68 -12.71 28.07
CA ILE A 323 -9.30 -13.60 27.09
C ILE A 323 -10.83 -13.48 27.15
N CYS A 324 -11.40 -13.51 28.35
CA CYS A 324 -12.85 -13.36 28.56
C CYS A 324 -13.38 -12.07 27.93
N ARG A 325 -12.73 -10.93 28.18
CA ARG A 325 -13.09 -9.63 27.59
C ARG A 325 -12.99 -9.63 26.06
N VAL A 326 -11.94 -10.24 25.49
CA VAL A 326 -11.79 -10.36 24.03
C VAL A 326 -12.94 -11.17 23.42
N VAL A 327 -13.27 -12.32 24.02
CA VAL A 327 -14.35 -13.19 23.52
C VAL A 327 -15.71 -12.49 23.61
N LEU A 328 -15.99 -11.78 24.70
CA LEU A 328 -17.22 -10.99 24.84
C LEU A 328 -17.32 -9.87 23.80
N GLY A 329 -16.24 -9.12 23.58
CA GLY A 329 -16.23 -8.07 22.55
C GLY A 329 -16.41 -8.61 21.12
N LEU A 330 -15.85 -9.78 20.81
CA LEU A 330 -16.06 -10.44 19.52
C LEU A 330 -17.50 -10.96 19.35
N LYS A 331 -18.11 -11.44 20.44
CA LYS A 331 -19.52 -11.85 20.45
C LYS A 331 -20.43 -10.66 20.14
N GLU A 332 -20.24 -9.53 20.82
CA GLU A 332 -21.01 -8.30 20.59
C GLU A 332 -20.89 -7.80 19.16
N GLN A 333 -19.68 -7.82 18.59
CA GLN A 333 -19.45 -7.50 17.17
C GLN A 333 -20.25 -8.42 16.23
N ALA A 334 -20.26 -9.73 16.52
CA ALA A 334 -21.02 -10.70 15.73
C ALA A 334 -22.54 -10.55 15.87
N ASP A 335 -23.03 -10.24 17.07
CA ASP A 335 -24.45 -9.95 17.32
C ASP A 335 -24.88 -8.67 16.59
N ALA A 336 -24.05 -7.62 16.59
CA ALA A 336 -24.30 -6.39 15.84
C ALA A 336 -24.34 -6.60 14.32
N MET A 337 -23.53 -7.52 13.78
CA MET A 337 -23.59 -7.91 12.36
C MET A 337 -24.89 -8.63 12.00
N ARG A 338 -25.51 -9.35 12.96
CA ARG A 338 -26.79 -10.04 12.74
C ARG A 338 -27.99 -9.09 12.73
N ALA A 339 -27.89 -7.97 13.42
CA ALA A 339 -28.96 -6.99 13.57
C ALA A 339 -29.07 -6.02 12.38
N ARG A 340 -28.06 -5.99 11.50
CA ARG A 340 -28.05 -5.25 10.22
C ARG A 340 -28.54 -6.15 9.11
#